data_AF-A0A959EHK3-F1
#
_entry.id   AF-A0A959EHK3-F1
#
_cell.length_a   1.000
_cell.length_b   1.000
_cell.length_c   1.000
_cell.angle_alpha   90.00
_cell.angle_beta   90.00
_cell.angle_gamma   90.00
#
_symmetry.space_group_name_H-M   'P 1'
#
loop_
_entity.id
_entity.type
_entity.pdbx_description
1 polymer ?
#
loop_
_entity_poly.entity_id
_entity_poly.type
_entity_poly.pdbx_seq_one_letter_code
_entity_poly.pdbx_strand_id
1 'polypeptide(L)'
;GSDYTPHNPDPFSQQEAAPSKIMPTLKIEVDTSFSQVHKIPKEYSGFKIEIKSTPEPLPSSHDIFFQHGKLVEDRLQNGTYSYLLGNFQTADEASVFLQDFLIKRYPNARVVEYESGKRLY
;
A
#
# COMPACT_ATOMS: atom_id res chain seq x y z
N GLY A 1 -45.17 17.68 46.78
CA GLY A 1 -44.03 18.51 46.32
C GLY A 1 -42.79 17.71 46.53
N SER A 2 -41.89 17.50 45.57
CA SER A 2 -41.14 18.54 44.81
C SER A 2 -40.39 19.45 45.79
N ASP A 3 -39.09 19.71 45.74
CA ASP A 3 -38.00 19.44 44.80
C ASP A 3 -36.71 20.07 45.41
N TYR A 4 -35.55 19.81 44.79
CA TYR A 4 -34.27 20.56 44.85
C TYR A 4 -33.05 19.96 45.58
N THR A 5 -32.10 19.58 44.71
CA THR A 5 -30.62 19.48 44.75
C THR A 5 -29.96 20.84 45.18
N PRO A 6 -28.63 21.14 45.13
CA PRO A 6 -27.50 20.48 44.43
C PRO A 6 -26.08 20.59 45.07
N HIS A 7 -25.08 20.18 44.27
CA HIS A 7 -23.67 20.62 44.22
C HIS A 7 -22.61 20.04 45.16
N ASN A 8 -21.84 19.14 44.57
CA ASN A 8 -20.42 18.97 44.84
C ASN A 8 -19.61 20.06 44.08
N PRO A 9 -18.54 20.59 44.68
CA PRO A 9 -17.34 20.90 43.91
C PRO A 9 -16.06 20.25 44.52
N ASP A 10 -15.23 19.77 43.59
CA ASP A 10 -13.76 19.52 43.55
C ASP A 10 -12.89 20.10 44.68
N PRO A 11 -11.64 19.61 44.98
CA PRO A 11 -10.56 19.44 43.97
C PRO A 11 -9.30 18.54 44.30
N PHE A 12 -8.33 18.52 43.36
CA PHE A 12 -6.89 18.09 43.40
C PHE A 12 -6.56 16.57 43.31
N SER A 13 -6.00 16.07 42.18
CA SER A 13 -4.56 16.04 41.76
C SER A 13 -3.71 15.04 42.57
N GLN A 14 -2.94 14.06 42.07
CA GLN A 14 -2.43 13.59 40.77
C GLN A 14 -1.96 12.12 40.98
N GLN A 15 -2.10 11.21 40.00
CA GLN A 15 -1.06 10.24 39.61
C GLN A 15 -1.41 9.45 38.34
N GLU A 16 -0.42 9.37 37.44
CA GLU A 16 -0.39 8.76 36.11
C GLU A 16 -0.96 7.34 35.96
N ALA A 17 -1.72 7.12 34.87
CA ALA A 17 -1.29 6.31 33.71
C ALA A 17 -2.45 6.30 32.70
N ALA A 18 -2.16 6.71 31.47
CA ALA A 18 -3.16 6.94 30.43
C ALA A 18 -3.98 5.68 30.07
N PRO A 19 -5.32 5.74 30.10
CA PRO A 19 -6.11 4.99 29.15
C PRO A 19 -6.20 5.82 27.87
N SER A 20 -5.42 5.46 26.85
CA SER A 20 -5.64 6.00 25.50
C SER A 20 -7.07 5.70 25.07
N LYS A 21 -7.86 6.77 25.20
CA LYS A 21 -9.21 7.01 24.75
C LYS A 21 -9.47 6.33 23.40
N ILE A 22 -10.34 5.33 23.44
CA ILE A 22 -11.38 5.03 22.45
C ILE A 22 -11.37 5.95 21.22
N MET A 23 -10.64 5.55 20.18
CA MET A 23 -11.09 5.88 18.83
C MET A 23 -12.25 4.93 18.53
N PRO A 24 -13.43 5.42 18.11
CA PRO A 24 -14.43 4.51 17.58
C PRO A 24 -13.76 3.80 16.41
N THR A 25 -13.70 2.48 16.48
CA THR A 25 -13.48 1.67 15.29
C THR A 25 -14.64 2.02 14.36
N LEU A 26 -14.44 3.02 13.49
CA LEU A 26 -15.11 2.96 12.20
C LEU A 26 -14.69 1.59 11.69
N LYS A 27 -15.62 0.63 11.75
CA LYS A 27 -15.68 -0.40 10.74
C LYS A 27 -15.93 0.36 9.46
N ILE A 28 -14.86 0.95 8.93
CA ILE A 28 -14.76 1.19 7.52
C ILE A 28 -14.89 -0.25 7.04
N GLU A 29 -16.06 -0.60 6.53
CA GLU A 29 -16.15 -1.57 5.46
C GLU A 29 -15.25 -0.94 4.39
N VAL A 30 -13.94 -1.15 4.55
CA VAL A 30 -12.96 -0.83 3.54
C VAL A 30 -13.48 -1.67 2.42
N ASP A 31 -14.05 -1.00 1.43
CA ASP A 31 -14.33 -1.61 0.17
C ASP A 31 -12.97 -2.17 -0.27
N THR A 32 -12.76 -3.46 0.02
CA THR A 32 -11.47 -4.16 -0.11
C THR A 32 -11.03 -4.18 -1.58
N SER A 33 -11.83 -3.60 -2.47
CA SER A 33 -11.57 -3.34 -3.87
C SER A 33 -10.36 -2.45 -4.14
N PHE A 34 -9.84 -1.70 -3.16
CA PHE A 34 -8.55 -1.00 -3.31
C PHE A 34 -7.33 -1.95 -3.27
N SER A 35 -7.52 -3.23 -2.92
CA SER A 35 -6.48 -4.27 -2.92
C SER A 35 -6.66 -5.30 -4.03
N GLN A 36 -7.24 -4.90 -5.17
CA GLN A 36 -7.15 -5.75 -6.37
C GLN A 36 -5.76 -5.61 -6.96
N VAL A 37 -4.80 -6.26 -6.30
CA VAL A 37 -3.48 -6.41 -6.86
C VAL A 37 -3.61 -7.46 -7.97
N HIS A 38 -3.57 -6.99 -9.21
CA HIS A 38 -3.84 -7.83 -10.38
C HIS A 38 -2.62 -8.71 -10.65
N LYS A 39 -2.84 -9.97 -11.03
CA LYS A 39 -1.76 -10.85 -11.52
C LYS A 39 -1.42 -10.52 -12.97
N ILE A 40 -0.19 -10.82 -13.38
CA ILE A 40 0.25 -10.68 -14.76
C ILE A 40 -0.56 -11.65 -15.65
N PRO A 41 -1.25 -11.16 -16.71
CA PRO A 41 -1.94 -12.03 -17.67
C PRO A 41 -0.96 -12.93 -18.42
N LYS A 42 -1.37 -14.15 -18.77
CA LYS A 42 -0.54 -15.11 -19.53
C LYS A 42 -0.17 -14.64 -20.94
N GLU A 43 -0.91 -13.68 -21.48
CA GLU A 43 -0.69 -13.13 -22.82
C GLU A 43 0.02 -11.78 -22.78
N TYR A 44 0.42 -11.33 -21.58
CA TYR A 44 1.07 -10.05 -21.41
C TYR A 44 2.51 -10.10 -21.92
N SER A 45 2.81 -9.25 -22.90
CA SER A 45 4.18 -8.97 -23.34
C SER A 45 4.40 -7.46 -23.30
N GLY A 46 5.47 -7.03 -22.64
CA GLY A 46 5.78 -5.61 -22.43
C GLY A 46 6.55 -5.40 -21.14
N PHE A 47 6.67 -4.14 -20.73
CA PHE A 47 7.51 -3.71 -19.63
C PHE A 47 6.66 -3.19 -18.46
N LYS A 48 7.15 -3.42 -17.25
CA LYS A 48 6.60 -2.89 -16.00
C LYS A 48 7.74 -2.38 -15.14
N ILE A 49 7.43 -1.55 -14.16
CA ILE A 49 8.44 -1.02 -13.24
C ILE A 49 8.20 -1.64 -11.87
N GLU A 50 9.16 -2.43 -11.40
CA GLU A 50 9.18 -2.93 -10.04
C GLU A 50 9.62 -1.82 -9.10
N ILE A 51 8.76 -1.41 -8.18
CA ILE A 51 9.06 -0.35 -7.21
C ILE A 51 9.47 -0.89 -5.84
N LYS A 52 9.10 -2.14 -5.55
CA LYS A 52 9.41 -2.81 -4.29
C LYS A 52 9.35 -4.32 -4.44
N SER A 53 10.26 -5.00 -3.76
CA SER A 53 10.26 -6.46 -3.62
C SER A 53 10.45 -6.84 -2.16
N THR A 54 9.64 -7.77 -1.67
CA THR A 54 9.70 -8.23 -0.28
C THR A 54 9.54 -9.74 -0.20
N PRO A 55 10.21 -10.42 0.76
CA PRO A 55 10.07 -11.87 0.94
C PRO A 55 8.66 -12.27 1.42
N GLU A 56 7.95 -11.32 2.05
CA GLU A 56 6.58 -11.48 2.54
C GLU A 56 5.64 -10.48 1.84
N PRO A 57 4.35 -10.81 1.70
CA PRO A 57 3.40 -9.90 1.08
C PRO A 57 3.21 -8.64 1.94
N LEU A 58 3.12 -7.49 1.30
CA LEU A 58 2.88 -6.23 1.98
C LEU A 58 1.44 -6.15 2.48
N PRO A 59 1.20 -5.59 3.68
CA PRO A 59 -0.15 -5.37 4.17
C PRO A 59 -0.89 -4.40 3.24
N SER A 60 -2.19 -4.61 3.08
CA SER A 60 -3.06 -3.74 2.25
C SER A 60 -3.04 -2.28 2.70
N SER A 61 -2.71 -2.02 3.97
CA SER A 61 -2.52 -0.67 4.53
C SER A 61 -1.18 -0.03 4.18
N HIS A 62 -0.34 -0.65 3.36
CA HIS A 62 0.93 -0.06 2.98
C HIS A 62 0.73 1.13 2.04
N ASP A 63 1.46 2.22 2.32
CA ASP A 63 1.51 3.46 1.55
C ASP A 63 1.60 3.31 0.01
N ILE A 64 2.25 2.26 -0.51
CA ILE A 64 2.39 2.08 -1.95
C ILE A 64 1.05 1.84 -2.63
N PHE A 65 0.11 1.18 -1.95
CA PHE A 65 -1.21 0.89 -2.48
C PHE A 65 -2.07 2.15 -2.56
N PHE A 66 -1.95 3.03 -1.56
CA PHE A 66 -2.62 4.33 -1.57
C PHE A 66 -2.02 5.31 -2.57
N GLN A 67 -0.69 5.27 -2.76
CA GLN A 67 0.01 6.23 -3.64
C GLN A 67 -0.10 5.87 -5.11
N HIS A 68 -0.15 4.58 -5.44
CA HIS A 68 -0.05 4.14 -6.82
C HIS A 68 -1.30 3.49 -7.39
N GLY A 69 -2.27 3.05 -6.57
CA GLY A 69 -3.64 2.65 -6.94
C GLY A 69 -3.80 1.45 -7.87
N LYS A 70 -2.95 1.31 -8.89
CA LYS A 70 -2.91 0.24 -9.91
C LYS A 70 -1.58 -0.49 -9.85
N LEU A 71 -1.35 -1.18 -8.74
CA LEU A 71 -0.21 -2.07 -8.59
C LEU A 71 -0.57 -3.49 -9.03
N VAL A 72 0.41 -4.14 -9.63
CA VAL A 72 0.40 -5.56 -9.97
C VAL A 72 1.38 -6.26 -9.03
N GLU A 73 0.98 -7.39 -8.48
CA GLU A 73 1.85 -8.24 -7.66
C GLU A 73 2.22 -9.44 -8.50
N ASP A 74 3.51 -9.66 -8.58
CA ASP A 74 4.09 -10.84 -9.18
C ASP A 74 4.85 -11.61 -8.11
N ARG A 75 4.55 -12.89 -8.00
CA ARG A 75 5.22 -13.77 -7.04
C ARG A 75 6.33 -14.50 -7.77
N LEU A 76 7.57 -14.14 -7.46
CA LEU A 76 8.75 -14.77 -8.04
C LEU A 76 8.88 -16.22 -7.57
N GLN A 77 9.56 -17.03 -8.37
CA GLN A 77 9.78 -18.45 -8.09
C GLN A 77 10.51 -18.71 -6.76
N ASN A 78 11.33 -17.74 -6.31
CA ASN A 78 12.02 -17.78 -5.02
C ASN A 78 11.11 -17.44 -3.82
N GLY A 79 9.82 -17.20 -4.04
CA GLY A 79 8.86 -16.82 -3.00
C GLY A 79 8.80 -15.33 -2.69
N THR A 80 9.59 -14.49 -3.36
CA THR A 80 9.56 -13.02 -3.20
C THR A 80 8.34 -12.42 -3.90
N TYR A 81 7.70 -11.45 -3.27
CA TYR A 81 6.60 -10.65 -3.80
C TYR A 81 7.16 -9.37 -4.41
N SER A 82 6.89 -9.15 -5.68
CA SER A 82 7.27 -7.94 -6.40
C SER A 82 6.05 -7.09 -6.75
N TYR A 83 6.14 -5.81 -6.43
CA TYR A 83 5.12 -4.81 -6.66
C TYR A 83 5.50 -3.97 -7.86
N LEU A 84 4.69 -4.11 -8.90
CA LEU A 84 4.94 -3.61 -10.25
C LEU A 84 3.92 -2.53 -10.60
N LEU A 85 4.38 -1.54 -11.34
CA LEU A 85 3.59 -0.41 -11.77
C LEU A 85 3.61 -0.26 -13.29
N GLY A 86 2.48 0.20 -13.81
CA GLY A 86 2.34 0.61 -15.20
C GLY A 86 2.20 -0.55 -16.17
N ASN A 87 2.10 -0.17 -17.42
CA ASN A 87 2.02 -1.05 -18.57
C ASN A 87 2.68 -0.30 -19.73
N PHE A 88 3.89 -0.71 -20.08
CA PHE A 88 4.70 -0.03 -21.08
C PHE A 88 4.95 -0.98 -22.24
N GLN A 89 4.88 -0.47 -23.47
CA GLN A 89 5.12 -1.29 -24.65
C GLN A 89 6.63 -1.47 -24.88
N THR A 90 7.42 -0.46 -24.54
CA THR A 90 8.88 -0.45 -24.73
C THR A 90 9.65 -0.19 -23.43
N ALA A 91 10.91 -0.65 -23.40
CA ALA A 91 11.81 -0.43 -22.27
C ALA A 91 12.14 1.06 -22.07
N ASP A 92 12.17 1.84 -23.15
CA ASP A 92 12.46 3.27 -23.13
C ASP A 92 11.36 4.04 -22.41
N GLU A 93 10.09 3.80 -22.75
CA GLU A 93 8.93 4.41 -22.07
C GLU A 93 8.92 4.10 -20.57
N ALA A 94 9.18 2.84 -20.20
CA ALA A 94 9.29 2.44 -18.81
C ALA A 94 10.46 3.13 -18.09
N SER A 95 11.60 3.26 -18.78
CA SER A 95 12.80 3.90 -18.23
C SER A 95 12.60 5.40 -18.03
N VAL A 96 11.99 6.09 -19.00
CA VAL A 96 11.65 7.52 -18.89
C VAL A 96 10.68 7.73 -17.71
N PHE A 97 9.63 6.92 -17.60
CA PHE A 97 8.68 7.03 -16.48
C PHE A 97 9.35 6.77 -15.13
N LEU A 98 10.22 5.75 -15.06
CA LEU A 98 11.01 5.47 -13.87
C LEU A 98 11.85 6.68 -13.48
N GLN A 99 12.62 7.25 -14.40
CA GLN A 99 13.54 8.35 -14.11
C GLN A 99 12.82 9.66 -13.77
N ASP A 100 11.69 9.95 -14.41
CA ASP A 100 11.00 11.22 -14.22
C ASP A 100 10.15 11.24 -12.94
N PHE A 101 9.46 10.12 -12.65
CA PHE A 101 8.44 10.06 -11.60
C PHE A 101 8.81 9.19 -10.40
N LEU A 102 9.48 8.05 -10.63
CA LEU A 102 9.63 7.03 -9.60
C LEU A 102 10.99 7.06 -8.91
N ILE A 103 12.09 7.37 -9.60
CA ILE A 103 13.46 7.22 -9.08
C ILE A 103 13.72 8.08 -7.84
N LYS A 104 13.07 9.26 -7.77
CA LYS A 104 13.17 10.17 -6.61
C LYS A 104 12.58 9.58 -5.34
N ARG A 105 11.58 8.70 -5.47
CA ARG A 105 10.87 8.07 -4.34
C ARG A 105 11.27 6.61 -4.12
N TYR A 106 11.62 5.92 -5.21
CA TYR A 106 12.01 4.53 -5.26
C TYR A 106 13.36 4.42 -5.98
N PRO A 107 14.47 4.72 -5.29
CA PRO A 107 15.80 4.68 -5.90
C PRO A 107 16.22 3.26 -6.32
N ASN A 108 15.58 2.23 -5.74
CA ASN A 108 15.80 0.83 -6.06
C ASN A 108 14.79 0.29 -7.09
N ALA A 109 13.93 1.15 -7.66
CA ALA A 109 12.98 0.71 -8.66
C ALA A 109 13.71 0.35 -9.97
N ARG A 110 13.20 -0.67 -10.66
CA ARG A 110 13.81 -1.19 -11.89
C ARG A 110 12.75 -1.56 -12.92
N VAL A 111 13.13 -1.47 -14.19
CA VAL A 111 12.31 -1.94 -15.31
C VAL A 111 12.42 -3.47 -15.40
N VAL A 112 11.27 -4.09 -15.59
CA VAL A 112 11.07 -5.54 -15.66
C VAL A 112 10.35 -5.84 -16.96
N GLU A 113 10.91 -6.74 -17.75
CA GLU A 113 10.31 -7.20 -19.00
C GLU A 113 9.49 -8.46 -18.77
N TYR A 114 8.37 -8.53 -19.48
CA TYR A 114 7.52 -9.71 -19.57
C TYR A 114 7.33 -10.11 -21.02
N GLU A 115 7.32 -11.42 -21.25
CA GLU A 115 6.93 -12.02 -22.52
C GLU A 115 5.99 -13.20 -22.24
N SER A 116 4.80 -13.19 -22.85
CA SER A 116 3.79 -14.23 -22.66
C SER A 116 3.53 -14.54 -21.17
N GLY A 117 3.37 -13.47 -20.39
CA GLY A 117 3.10 -13.51 -18.95
C GLY A 117 4.26 -14.01 -18.08
N LYS A 118 5.45 -14.23 -18.65
CA LYS A 118 6.65 -14.65 -17.93
C LYS A 118 7.61 -13.47 -17.81
N ARG A 119 8.13 -13.27 -16.60
CA ARG A 119 9.18 -12.30 -16.35
C ARG A 119 10.50 -12.75 -16.97
N LEU A 120 11.16 -11.87 -17.72
CA LEU A 120 12.47 -12.11 -18.34
C LEU A 120 13.62 -11.48 -17.53
N TYR A 121 13.45 -10.27 -16.98
CA TYR A 121 14.50 -9.49 -16.29
C TYR A 121 14.07 -8.90 -14.94
#